data_AF-A0A512TKZ5-F1
#
_entry.id   AF-A0A512TKZ5-F1
#
_cell.length_a   1.000
_cell.length_b   1.000
_cell.length_c   1.000
_cell.angle_alpha   90.00
_cell.angle_beta   90.00
_cell.angle_gamma   90.00
#
_symmetry.space_group_name_H-M   'P 1'
#
loop_
_entity.id
_entity.type
_entity.pdbx_description
1 polymer ?
#
loop_
_entity_poly.entity_id
_entity_poly.type
_entity_poly.pdbx_seq_one_letter_code
_entity_poly.pdbx_strand_id
1 'polypeptide(L)'
;MSPYYEYKKERLEKKFQSSKDTLALLIGAMKEFNKTNSIFLKRSILGYFQDLTEYIIDMCETFLVMTDNYTDGFTSLELIKRARIHDFFDDSLCDFLLKIVKLRNRYTHDYYKREGVEEDILKCCFSEVMYMDIFLEMSEIEIHLRSKIKNH
;
A
#
# COMPACT_ATOMS: atom_id res chain seq x y z
N MET A 1 -22.30 -5.41 14.86
CA MET A 1 -22.23 -4.85 13.50
C MET A 1 -22.97 -5.81 12.57
N SER A 2 -23.26 -5.51 11.29
CA SER A 2 -23.70 -6.60 10.41
C SER A 2 -22.52 -7.59 10.23
N PRO A 3 -22.75 -8.90 10.11
CA PRO A 3 -21.68 -9.90 9.95
C PRO A 3 -20.71 -9.59 8.81
N TYR A 4 -21.18 -8.90 7.77
CA TYR A 4 -20.38 -8.45 6.63
C TYR A 4 -19.31 -7.42 7.02
N TYR A 5 -19.65 -6.44 7.87
CA TYR A 5 -18.72 -5.40 8.30
C TYR A 5 -17.69 -5.92 9.31
N GLU A 6 -18.07 -6.85 10.19
CA GLU A 6 -17.13 -7.52 11.11
C GLU A 6 -16.09 -8.33 10.33
N TYR A 7 -16.52 -9.10 9.33
CA TYR A 7 -15.61 -9.84 8.45
C TYR A 7 -14.63 -8.93 7.68
N LYS A 8 -15.11 -7.80 7.14
CA LYS A 8 -14.25 -6.83 6.43
C LYS A 8 -13.27 -6.13 7.37
N LYS A 9 -13.65 -5.86 8.61
CA LYS A 9 -12.76 -5.30 9.64
C LYS A 9 -11.61 -6.26 9.99
N GLU A 10 -11.90 -7.53 10.26
CA GLU A 10 -10.86 -8.52 10.53
C GLU A 10 -9.90 -8.68 9.35
N ARG A 11 -10.40 -8.52 8.12
CA ARG A 11 -9.55 -8.50 6.91
C ARG A 11 -8.69 -7.26 6.83
N LEU A 12 -9.17 -6.09 7.27
CA LEU A 12 -8.37 -4.87 7.29
C LEU A 12 -7.18 -4.99 8.26
N GLU A 13 -7.41 -5.51 9.47
CA GLU A 13 -6.36 -5.74 10.47
C GLU A 13 -5.33 -6.78 9.98
N LYS A 14 -5.78 -7.86 9.34
CA LYS A 14 -4.88 -8.86 8.73
C LYS A 14 -4.04 -8.26 7.60
N LYS A 15 -4.66 -7.49 6.69
CA LYS A 15 -3.95 -6.80 5.59
C LYS A 15 -2.93 -5.82 6.14
N PHE A 16 -3.29 -5.10 7.19
CA PHE A 16 -2.41 -4.18 7.88
C PHE A 16 -1.17 -4.88 8.45
N GLN A 17 -1.35 -5.98 9.18
CA GLN A 17 -0.21 -6.74 9.70
C GLN A 17 0.67 -7.31 8.57
N SER A 18 0.06 -7.89 7.52
CA SER A 18 0.82 -8.37 6.36
C SER A 18 1.63 -7.25 5.70
N SER A 19 1.08 -6.04 5.58
CA SER A 19 1.80 -4.90 5.01
C SER A 19 2.98 -4.44 5.86
N LYS A 20 2.88 -4.47 7.20
CA LYS A 20 4.01 -4.21 8.11
C LYS A 20 5.14 -5.24 7.91
N ASP A 21 4.78 -6.52 7.87
CA ASP A 21 5.76 -7.59 7.67
C ASP A 21 6.44 -7.47 6.30
N THR A 22 5.68 -7.16 5.24
CA THR A 22 6.22 -6.93 3.89
C THR A 22 7.12 -5.69 3.82
N LEU A 23 6.77 -4.60 4.50
CA LEU A 23 7.63 -3.41 4.58
C LEU A 23 8.97 -3.74 5.27
N ALA A 24 8.94 -4.52 6.35
CA ALA A 24 10.16 -4.97 7.02
C ALA A 24 11.05 -5.82 6.10
N LEU A 25 10.45 -6.73 5.32
CA LEU A 25 11.16 -7.52 4.30
C LEU A 25 11.76 -6.65 3.20
N LEU A 26 11.00 -5.66 2.71
CA LEU A 26 11.47 -4.68 1.72
C LEU A 26 12.70 -3.93 2.22
N ILE A 27 12.62 -3.34 3.42
CA ILE A 27 13.72 -2.61 4.05
C ILE A 27 14.93 -3.52 4.28
N GLY A 28 14.71 -4.75 4.73
CA GLY A 28 15.77 -5.74 4.90
C GLY A 28 16.48 -6.06 3.59
N ALA A 29 15.72 -6.33 2.52
CA ALA A 29 16.28 -6.61 1.20
C ALA A 29 17.05 -5.42 0.63
N MET A 30 16.56 -4.19 0.82
CA MET A 30 17.25 -2.96 0.42
C MET A 30 18.61 -2.80 1.14
N LYS A 31 18.65 -3.05 2.45
CA LYS A 31 19.89 -2.97 3.24
C LYS A 31 20.95 -3.97 2.77
N GLU A 32 20.54 -5.21 2.48
CA GLU A 32 21.46 -6.24 1.98
C GLU A 32 21.85 -6.02 0.52
N PHE A 33 20.95 -5.47 -0.29
CA PHE A 33 21.24 -5.11 -1.69
C PHE A 33 22.36 -4.07 -1.77
N ASN A 34 22.33 -3.03 -0.91
CA ASN A 34 23.39 -2.02 -0.86
C ASN A 34 24.78 -2.58 -0.54
N LYS A 35 24.86 -3.75 0.10
CA LYS A 35 26.13 -4.41 0.42
C LYS A 35 26.62 -5.34 -0.68
N THR A 36 25.70 -5.99 -1.37
CA THR A 36 26.00 -7.15 -2.24
C THR A 36 25.78 -6.89 -3.72
N ASN A 37 24.97 -5.89 -4.07
CA ASN A 37 24.45 -5.66 -5.41
C ASN A 37 23.81 -6.92 -6.05
N SER A 38 23.23 -7.80 -5.22
CA SER A 38 22.70 -9.09 -5.65
C SER A 38 21.44 -8.94 -6.50
N ILE A 39 21.44 -9.57 -7.68
CA ILE A 39 20.26 -9.60 -8.56
C ILE A 39 19.04 -10.27 -7.91
N PHE A 40 19.27 -11.24 -7.02
CA PHE A 40 18.19 -11.89 -6.28
C PHE A 40 17.54 -10.91 -5.31
N LEU A 41 18.33 -10.08 -4.62
CA LEU A 41 17.81 -9.04 -3.74
C LEU A 41 17.10 -7.94 -4.52
N LYS A 42 17.62 -7.54 -5.70
CA LYS A 42 16.90 -6.65 -6.61
C LYS A 42 15.51 -7.21 -6.96
N ARG A 43 15.42 -8.50 -7.31
CA ARG A 43 14.14 -9.17 -7.58
C ARG A 43 13.23 -9.20 -6.36
N SER A 44 13.76 -9.47 -5.17
CA SER A 44 12.99 -9.44 -3.93
C SER A 44 12.43 -8.05 -3.63
N ILE A 45 13.23 -6.99 -3.79
CA ILE A 45 12.77 -5.60 -3.60
C ILE A 45 11.60 -5.28 -4.54
N LEU A 46 11.69 -5.66 -5.81
CA LEU A 46 10.61 -5.47 -6.77
C LEU A 46 9.35 -6.25 -6.37
N GLY A 47 9.50 -7.50 -5.92
CA GLY A 47 8.38 -8.32 -5.44
C GLY A 47 7.71 -7.71 -4.22
N TYR A 48 8.47 -7.35 -3.18
CA TYR A 48 7.93 -6.74 -1.98
C TYR A 48 7.29 -5.37 -2.25
N PHE A 49 7.82 -4.59 -3.20
CA PHE A 49 7.17 -3.36 -3.66
C PHE A 49 5.79 -3.62 -4.29
N GLN A 50 5.68 -4.66 -5.13
CA GLN A 50 4.40 -5.05 -5.75
C GLN A 50 3.38 -5.48 -4.69
N ASP A 51 3.79 -6.36 -3.78
CA ASP A 51 2.94 -6.89 -2.71
C ASP A 51 2.47 -5.76 -1.79
N LEU A 52 3.39 -4.90 -1.35
CA LEU A 52 3.08 -3.77 -0.48
C LEU A 52 2.14 -2.77 -1.14
N THR A 53 2.36 -2.46 -2.42
CA THR A 53 1.45 -1.58 -3.17
C THR A 53 0.06 -2.19 -3.30
N GLU A 54 -0.05 -3.51 -3.49
CA GLU A 54 -1.35 -4.17 -3.50
C GLU A 54 -2.04 -4.11 -2.15
N TYR A 55 -1.33 -4.37 -1.04
CA TYR A 55 -1.91 -4.24 0.30
C TYR A 55 -2.43 -2.82 0.57
N ILE A 56 -1.74 -1.78 0.10
CA ILE A 56 -2.21 -0.39 0.21
C ILE A 56 -3.52 -0.18 -0.55
N ILE A 57 -3.62 -0.67 -1.79
CA ILE A 57 -4.86 -0.58 -2.58
C ILE A 57 -6.00 -1.32 -1.86
N ASP A 58 -5.71 -2.52 -1.40
CA ASP A 58 -6.63 -3.40 -0.68
C ASP A 58 -7.14 -2.79 0.63
N MET A 59 -6.28 -2.04 1.34
CA MET A 59 -6.64 -1.30 2.55
C MET A 59 -7.56 -0.13 2.21
N CYS A 60 -7.27 0.62 1.14
CA CYS A 60 -8.13 1.71 0.66
C CYS A 60 -9.52 1.22 0.27
N GLU A 61 -9.61 0.11 -0.48
CA GLU A 61 -10.88 -0.53 -0.82
C GLU A 61 -11.66 -0.93 0.44
N THR A 62 -10.98 -1.61 1.37
CA THR A 62 -11.63 -2.10 2.59
C THR A 62 -12.12 -0.93 3.46
N PHE A 63 -11.35 0.15 3.56
CA PHE A 63 -11.75 1.37 4.24
C PHE A 63 -13.00 2.00 3.61
N LEU A 64 -13.05 2.10 2.28
CA LEU A 64 -14.21 2.65 1.57
C LEU A 64 -15.46 1.78 1.77
N VAL A 65 -15.30 0.45 1.78
CA VAL A 65 -16.40 -0.48 2.08
C VAL A 65 -16.90 -0.28 3.51
N MET A 66 -16.00 -0.13 4.48
CA MET A 66 -16.36 0.04 5.90
C MET A 66 -17.02 1.39 6.22
N THR A 67 -16.85 2.37 5.33
CA THR A 67 -17.40 3.72 5.45
C THR A 67 -18.57 4.00 4.49
N ASP A 68 -19.07 2.97 3.81
CA ASP A 68 -20.17 3.05 2.83
C ASP A 68 -19.90 4.02 1.67
N ASN A 69 -18.61 4.21 1.32
CA ASN A 69 -18.14 5.07 0.24
C ASN A 69 -17.57 4.29 -0.96
N TYR A 70 -17.64 2.96 -0.92
CA TYR A 70 -17.21 2.11 -2.02
C TYR A 70 -18.28 2.01 -3.11
N THR A 71 -17.86 2.06 -4.37
CA THR A 71 -18.69 1.72 -5.53
C THR A 71 -17.92 0.72 -6.39
N ASP A 72 -18.65 -0.25 -6.94
CA ASP A 72 -18.04 -1.28 -7.77
C ASP A 72 -17.41 -0.71 -9.05
N GLY A 73 -16.29 -1.30 -9.48
CA GLY A 73 -15.56 -0.88 -10.68
C GLY A 73 -14.54 0.26 -10.48
N PHE A 74 -14.26 0.69 -9.24
CA PHE A 74 -13.18 1.64 -8.99
C PHE A 74 -11.81 1.06 -9.37
N THR A 75 -11.05 1.83 -10.16
CA THR A 75 -9.64 1.50 -10.46
C THR A 75 -8.77 1.68 -9.23
N SER A 76 -7.59 1.07 -9.19
CA SER A 76 -6.64 1.25 -8.09
C SER A 76 -6.31 2.73 -7.82
N LEU A 77 -6.23 3.56 -8.87
CA LEU A 77 -6.00 5.00 -8.70
C LEU A 77 -7.22 5.73 -8.13
N GLU A 78 -8.42 5.29 -8.49
CA GLU A 78 -9.67 5.86 -7.95
C GLU A 78 -9.83 5.47 -6.47
N LEU A 79 -9.48 4.24 -6.09
CA LEU A 79 -9.48 3.79 -4.69
C LEU A 79 -8.59 4.67 -3.80
N ILE A 80 -7.37 5.00 -4.24
CA ILE A 80 -6.48 5.91 -3.50
C ILE A 80 -7.13 7.30 -3.34
N LYS A 81 -7.62 7.89 -4.44
CA LYS A 81 -8.22 9.24 -4.40
C LYS A 81 -9.44 9.30 -3.49
N ARG A 82 -10.31 8.30 -3.57
CA ARG A 82 -11.53 8.21 -2.76
C ARG A 82 -11.19 8.03 -1.30
N ALA A 83 -10.24 7.17 -0.97
CA ALA A 83 -9.81 6.98 0.41
C ALA A 83 -9.28 8.29 1.02
N ARG A 84 -8.53 9.08 0.26
CA ARG A 84 -8.13 10.45 0.68
C ARG A 84 -9.32 11.40 0.83
N ILE A 85 -10.30 11.38 -0.08
CA ILE A 85 -11.49 12.26 0.00
C ILE A 85 -12.28 12.01 1.28
N HIS A 86 -12.25 10.78 1.79
CA HIS A 86 -12.91 10.35 3.01
C HIS A 86 -11.96 10.27 4.22
N ASP A 87 -10.85 11.01 4.17
CA ASP A 87 -9.92 11.24 5.27
C ASP A 87 -9.19 9.98 5.80
N PHE A 88 -8.93 8.98 4.95
CA PHE A 88 -8.08 7.85 5.36
C PHE A 88 -6.61 8.26 5.55
N PHE A 89 -6.16 9.23 4.76
CA PHE A 89 -4.83 9.82 4.77
C PHE A 89 -4.85 11.20 4.09
N ASP A 90 -3.75 11.95 4.24
CA ASP A 90 -3.65 13.33 3.75
C ASP A 90 -3.27 13.44 2.25
N ASP A 91 -3.24 14.67 1.74
CA ASP A 91 -2.84 14.97 0.36
C ASP A 91 -1.41 14.55 0.04
N SER A 92 -0.50 14.67 1.00
CA SER A 92 0.93 14.37 0.79
C SER A 92 1.14 12.89 0.55
N LEU A 93 0.47 12.04 1.36
CA LEU A 93 0.43 10.61 1.14
C LEU A 93 -0.30 10.27 -0.15
N CYS A 94 -1.41 10.93 -0.48
CA CYS A 94 -2.15 10.67 -1.70
C CYS A 94 -1.28 10.75 -2.96
N ASP A 95 -0.48 11.81 -3.10
CA ASP A 95 0.41 11.98 -4.24
C ASP A 95 1.47 10.86 -4.34
N PHE A 96 2.05 10.49 -3.20
CA PHE A 96 2.99 9.38 -3.12
C PHE A 96 2.33 8.03 -3.47
N LEU A 97 1.16 7.76 -2.91
CA LEU A 97 0.41 6.52 -3.15
C LEU A 97 0.00 6.38 -4.63
N LEU A 98 -0.46 7.48 -5.24
CA LEU A 98 -0.75 7.50 -6.68
C LEU A 98 0.49 7.23 -7.52
N LYS A 99 1.67 7.73 -7.11
CA LYS A 99 2.94 7.45 -7.78
C LYS A 99 3.31 5.96 -7.71
N ILE A 100 3.27 5.33 -6.53
CA ILE A 100 3.65 3.91 -6.42
C ILE A 100 2.66 2.99 -7.15
N VAL A 101 1.36 3.31 -7.16
CA VAL A 101 0.36 2.56 -7.93
C VAL A 101 0.63 2.66 -9.43
N LYS A 102 0.99 3.85 -9.94
CA LYS A 102 1.40 4.01 -11.35
C LYS A 102 2.64 3.20 -11.68
N LEU A 103 3.66 3.21 -10.82
CA LEU A 103 4.88 2.40 -11.00
C LEU A 103 4.56 0.91 -11.01
N ARG A 104 3.71 0.45 -10.08
CA ARG A 104 3.24 -0.93 -10.02
C ARG A 104 2.55 -1.34 -11.32
N ASN A 105 1.58 -0.53 -11.77
CA ASN A 105 0.84 -0.79 -13.00
C ASN A 105 1.76 -0.84 -14.23
N ARG A 106 2.72 0.10 -14.34
CA ARG A 106 3.73 0.09 -15.42
C ARG A 106 4.59 -1.18 -15.38
N TYR A 107 5.02 -1.63 -14.20
CA TYR A 107 5.87 -2.82 -14.09
C TYR A 107 5.14 -4.11 -14.54
N THR A 108 3.83 -4.15 -14.31
CA THR A 108 2.97 -5.27 -14.69
C THR A 108 2.52 -5.21 -16.14
N HIS A 109 2.34 -4.03 -16.73
CA HIS A 109 1.74 -3.91 -18.07
C HIS A 109 2.73 -3.47 -19.17
N ASP A 110 3.79 -2.71 -18.85
CA ASP A 110 4.75 -2.19 -19.82
C ASP A 110 5.95 -3.13 -20.00
N TYR A 111 5.71 -4.39 -20.39
CA TYR A 111 6.77 -5.41 -20.50
C TYR A 111 7.96 -4.99 -21.38
N TYR A 112 7.73 -4.18 -22.42
CA TYR A 112 8.78 -3.67 -23.33
C TYR A 112 9.70 -2.60 -22.72
N LYS A 113 9.33 -2.02 -21.57
CA LYS A 113 10.10 -0.98 -20.86
C LYS A 113 10.42 -1.41 -19.42
N ARG A 114 10.33 -2.71 -19.13
CA ARG A 114 10.43 -3.26 -17.77
C ARG A 114 11.72 -2.85 -17.06
N GLU A 115 12.86 -2.88 -17.75
CA GLU A 115 14.16 -2.49 -17.14
C GLU A 115 14.15 -1.06 -16.60
N GLY A 116 13.66 -0.09 -17.38
CA GLY A 116 13.54 1.30 -16.92
C GLY A 116 12.52 1.46 -15.78
N VAL A 117 11.43 0.69 -15.79
CA VAL A 117 10.46 0.71 -14.68
C VAL A 117 11.04 0.08 -13.41
N GLU A 118 11.86 -0.97 -13.52
CA GLU A 118 12.56 -1.57 -12.38
C GLU A 118 13.51 -0.56 -11.72
N GLU A 119 14.20 0.25 -12.52
CA GLU A 119 15.05 1.34 -12.02
C GLU A 119 14.25 2.44 -11.34
N ASP A 120 13.12 2.86 -11.94
CA ASP A 120 12.19 3.83 -11.34
C ASP A 120 11.68 3.34 -9.98
N ILE A 121 11.31 2.06 -9.87
CA ILE A 121 10.85 1.43 -8.63
C ILE A 121 11.98 1.39 -7.60
N LEU A 122 13.17 0.92 -7.98
CA LEU A 122 14.31 0.87 -7.07
C LEU A 122 14.63 2.27 -6.52
N LYS A 123 14.69 3.27 -7.40
CA LYS A 123 14.91 4.65 -7.00
C LYS A 123 13.86 5.10 -5.99
N CYS A 124 12.57 4.86 -6.27
CA CYS A 124 11.47 5.18 -5.37
C CYS A 124 11.62 4.50 -4.01
N CYS A 125 11.97 3.22 -3.96
CA CYS A 125 12.22 2.51 -2.70
C CYS A 125 13.35 3.19 -1.91
N PHE A 126 14.48 3.49 -2.55
CA PHE A 126 15.62 4.08 -1.84
C PHE A 126 15.44 5.55 -1.44
N SER A 127 14.62 6.33 -2.15
CA SER A 127 14.39 7.75 -1.83
C SER A 127 13.21 7.99 -0.90
N GLU A 128 12.16 7.16 -0.99
CA GLU A 128 10.83 7.54 -0.50
C GLU A 128 10.11 6.42 0.27
N VAL A 129 10.76 5.29 0.59
CA VAL A 129 10.14 4.18 1.35
C VAL A 129 9.53 4.61 2.70
N MET A 130 10.06 5.67 3.31
CA MET A 130 9.54 6.23 4.56
C MET A 130 8.05 6.61 4.46
N TYR A 131 7.56 7.04 3.29
CA TYR A 131 6.14 7.36 3.11
C TYR A 131 5.23 6.12 3.16
N MET A 132 5.75 4.93 2.86
CA MET A 132 5.01 3.68 3.07
C MET A 132 4.84 3.39 4.56
N ASP A 133 5.87 3.67 5.36
CA ASP A 133 5.82 3.52 6.82
C ASP A 133 4.83 4.51 7.45
N ILE A 134 4.90 5.79 7.05
CA ILE A 134 3.97 6.83 7.51
C ILE A 134 2.52 6.46 7.17
N PHE A 135 2.26 5.91 5.98
CA PHE A 135 0.92 5.42 5.62
C PHE A 135 0.46 4.29 6.56
N LEU A 136 1.33 3.36 6.92
CA LEU A 136 0.99 2.29 7.86
C LEU A 136 0.70 2.86 9.26
N GLU A 137 1.51 3.79 9.76
CA GLU A 137 1.23 4.43 11.05
C GLU A 137 -0.10 5.19 11.06
N MET A 138 -0.39 5.96 10.00
CA MET A 138 -1.66 6.71 9.89
C MET A 138 -2.87 5.79 9.78
N SER A 139 -2.77 4.75 8.95
CA SER A 139 -3.87 3.79 8.79
C SER A 139 -4.15 3.02 10.09
N GLU A 140 -3.13 2.73 10.90
CA GLU A 140 -3.30 2.11 12.23
C GLU A 140 -4.14 2.96 13.17
N ILE A 141 -3.84 4.27 13.22
CA ILE A 141 -4.56 5.25 14.04
C ILE A 141 -6.02 5.29 13.60
N GLU A 142 -6.26 5.36 12.30
CA GLU A 142 -7.62 5.46 11.75
C GLU A 142 -8.44 4.19 11.98
N ILE A 143 -7.82 3.02 11.81
CA ILE A 143 -8.42 1.71 12.12
C ILE A 143 -8.80 1.64 13.61
N HIS A 144 -7.89 2.05 14.50
CA HIS A 144 -8.13 2.05 15.95
C HIS A 144 -9.22 3.02 16.37
N LEU A 145 -9.23 4.26 15.85
CA LEU A 145 -10.23 5.27 16.20
C LEU A 145 -11.64 4.81 15.79
N ARG A 146 -11.80 4.29 14.57
CA ARG A 146 -13.09 3.78 14.10
C ARG A 146 -13.54 2.52 14.83
N SER A 147 -12.61 1.73 15.39
CA SER A 147 -12.95 0.58 16.22
C SER A 147 -13.62 0.98 17.55
N LYS A 148 -13.29 2.14 18.10
CA LYS A 148 -13.81 2.63 19.39
C LYS A 148 -15.14 3.35 19.27
N ILE A 149 -15.37 4.06 18.17
CA ILE A 149 -16.58 4.89 17.97
C ILE A 149 -17.85 4.05 17.73
N LYS A 150 -17.75 2.78 17.29
CA LYS A 150 -18.92 1.91 17.03
C LYS A 150 -19.34 1.00 18.20
N ASN A 151 -18.71 1.11 19.37
CA ASN A 151 -19.06 0.36 20.58
C ASN A 151 -19.93 1.17 21.59
N HIS A 152 -20.45 2.32 21.17
CA HIS A 152 -21.46 3.12 21.86
C HIS A 152 -22.62 3.39 20.90
#